data_AF-A0AAD4LSR4-F1
#
_entry.id   AF-A0AAD4LSR4-F1
#
_cell.length_a   1.000
_cell.length_b   1.000
_cell.length_c   1.000
_cell.angle_alpha   90.00
_cell.angle_beta   90.00
_cell.angle_gamma   90.00
#
_symmetry.space_group_name_H-M   'P 1'
#
loop_
_entity.id
_entity.type
_entity.pdbx_description
1 polymer ?
#
loop_
_entity_poly.entity_id
_entity_poly.type
_entity_poly.pdbx_seq_one_letter_code
_entity_poly.pdbx_strand_id
1 'polypeptide(L)'
;MLELQNKALVRHWLSLRPDVLAAIFFNDSDHLTVLTQDGMTEPFISSPFNRQLDKCVIYLDDAHTRGTDLKLPRGTRAAVTLGPKVTKDRLLQGEH
;
A
#
# COMPACT_ATOMS: atom_id res chain seq x y z
N MET A 1 -14.24 12.19 -3.24
CA MET A 1 -13.46 10.98 -3.60
C MET A 1 -13.12 10.31 -2.29
N LEU A 2 -13.36 8.99 -2.13
CA LEU A 2 -13.45 8.33 -0.82
C LEU A 2 -12.26 8.67 0.11
N GLU A 3 -12.46 9.61 1.04
CA GLU A 3 -11.53 9.90 2.14
C GLU A 3 -11.69 8.84 3.24
N LEU A 4 -11.55 7.57 2.89
CA LEU A 4 -11.00 6.65 3.87
C LEU A 4 -9.52 7.03 3.93
N GLN A 5 -9.09 7.68 5.03
CA GLN A 5 -7.66 7.78 5.33
C GLN A 5 -7.08 6.39 5.11
N ASN A 6 -6.04 6.27 4.28
CA ASN A 6 -5.47 4.98 3.86
C ASN A 6 -5.26 4.02 5.05
N LYS A 7 -4.89 4.58 6.21
CA LYS A 7 -4.81 3.90 7.51
C LYS A 7 -6.07 3.12 7.89
N ALA A 8 -7.25 3.72 7.76
CA ALA A 8 -8.53 3.07 8.09
C ALA A 8 -8.82 1.91 7.14
N LEU A 9 -8.58 2.09 5.83
CA LEU A 9 -8.73 1.04 4.84
C LEU A 9 -7.79 -0.13 5.13
N VAL A 10 -6.49 0.14 5.32
CA VAL A 10 -5.54 -0.94 5.59
C VAL A 10 -5.73 -1.58 6.94
N ARG A 11 -6.21 -0.86 7.95
CA ARG A 11 -6.57 -1.44 9.25
C ARG A 11 -7.71 -2.44 9.10
N HIS A 12 -8.74 -2.10 8.33
CA HIS A 12 -9.83 -3.01 8.04
C HIS A 12 -9.37 -4.21 7.20
N TRP A 13 -8.55 -3.98 6.18
CA TRP A 13 -8.01 -5.08 5.37
C TRP A 13 -7.14 -6.03 6.21
N LEU A 14 -6.27 -5.48 7.06
CA LEU A 14 -5.41 -6.26 7.94
C LEU A 14 -6.22 -7.10 8.93
N SER A 15 -7.34 -6.60 9.45
CA SER A 15 -8.22 -7.38 10.34
C SER A 15 -8.95 -8.52 9.63
N LEU A 16 -9.11 -8.45 8.30
CA LEU A 16 -9.67 -9.54 7.48
C LEU A 16 -8.60 -10.58 7.07
N ARG A 17 -7.32 -10.27 7.28
CA ARG A 17 -6.18 -11.11 6.86
C ARG A 17 -5.28 -11.45 8.06
N PRO A 18 -5.73 -12.31 8.99
CA PRO A 18 -4.91 -12.72 10.14
C PRO A 18 -3.66 -13.52 9.74
N ASP A 19 -3.58 -13.98 8.49
CA ASP A 19 -2.45 -14.69 7.90
C ASP A 19 -1.26 -13.78 7.52
N VAL A 20 -1.46 -12.46 7.50
CA VAL A 20 -0.38 -11.48 7.24
C VAL A 20 -0.05 -10.69 8.50
N LEU A 21 1.17 -10.20 8.60
CA LEU A 21 1.70 -9.60 9.84
C LEU A 21 1.54 -8.08 9.89
N ALA A 22 1.50 -7.43 8.72
CA ALA A 22 1.41 -5.98 8.63
C ALA A 22 0.76 -5.51 7.33
N ALA A 23 0.39 -4.23 7.32
CA ALA A 23 -0.04 -3.52 6.12
C ALA A 23 0.90 -2.33 5.84
N ILE A 24 1.16 -2.07 4.56
CA ILE A 24 1.97 -0.95 4.10
C ILE A 24 1.09 0.00 3.29
N PHE A 25 1.19 1.29 3.59
CA PHE A 25 0.38 2.34 2.99
C PHE A 25 1.06 3.70 3.07
N PHE A 26 0.60 4.67 2.28
CA PHE A 26 0.96 6.07 2.46
C PHE A 26 0.09 6.71 3.54
N ASN A 27 0.74 7.28 4.56
CA ASN A 27 0.03 8.06 5.58
C ASN A 27 -0.33 9.46 5.07
N ASP A 28 -1.02 10.25 5.90
CA ASP A 28 -1.48 11.60 5.56
C ASP A 28 -0.34 12.63 5.35
N SER A 29 0.92 12.22 5.54
CA SER A 29 2.14 13.02 5.31
C SER A 29 2.99 12.45 4.16
N ASP A 30 2.40 11.66 3.27
CA ASP A 30 3.04 11.04 2.10
C ASP A 30 4.25 10.16 2.45
N HIS A 31 4.27 9.62 3.67
CA HIS A 31 5.32 8.69 4.09
C HIS A 31 4.81 7.26 4.08
N LEU A 32 5.58 6.39 3.43
CA LEU A 32 5.34 4.96 3.42
C LEU A 32 5.46 4.41 4.85
N THR A 33 4.34 3.90 5.36
CA THR A 33 4.13 3.56 6.76
C THR A 33 3.68 2.11 6.87
N VAL A 34 4.16 1.43 7.90
CA VAL A 34 3.72 0.09 8.29
C VAL A 34 2.67 0.22 9.39
N LEU A 35 1.61 -0.58 9.32
CA LEU A 35 0.68 -0.85 10.41
C LEU A 35 0.73 -2.35 10.74
N THR A 36 1.09 -2.71 11.96
CA THR A 36 1.13 -4.10 12.42
C THR A 36 -0.23 -4.56 12.97
N GLN A 37 -0.41 -5.88 13.12
CA GLN A 37 -1.66 -6.48 13.65
C GLN A 37 -2.05 -5.97 15.05
N ASP A 38 -1.07 -5.66 15.90
CA ASP A 38 -1.28 -5.06 17.23
C ASP A 38 -1.57 -3.55 17.19
N GLY A 39 -1.58 -2.95 16.00
CA GLY A 39 -1.95 -1.56 15.77
C GLY A 39 -0.81 -0.56 15.86
N MET A 40 0.45 -1.01 16.01
CA MET A 40 1.61 -0.13 15.99
C MET A 40 1.88 0.40 14.58
N THR A 41 2.40 1.64 14.51
CA THR A 41 2.78 2.26 13.25
C THR A 41 4.22 2.74 13.27
N GLU A 42 4.95 2.47 12.18
CA GLU A 42 6.35 2.86 12.02
C GLU A 42 6.67 3.18 10.55
N PRO A 43 7.73 3.96 10.26
CA PRO A 43 8.18 4.18 8.90
C PRO A 43 8.63 2.87 8.23
N PHE A 44 8.22 2.65 6.99
CA PHE A 44 8.59 1.44 6.24
C PHE A 44 10.10 1.26 6.11
N ILE A 45 10.84 2.34 5.84
CA ILE A 45 12.28 2.27 5.58
C ILE A 45 13.08 1.75 6.78
N SER A 46 12.67 2.06 8.01
CA SER A 46 13.31 1.59 9.25
C SER A 46 12.76 0.27 9.76
N SER A 47 11.61 -0.18 9.23
CA SER A 47 10.90 -1.36 9.69
C SER A 47 11.57 -2.66 9.22
N PRO A 48 11.53 -3.76 10.00
CA PRO A 48 11.92 -5.08 9.51
C PRO A 48 11.11 -5.55 8.29
N PHE A 49 9.93 -4.96 8.03
CA PHE A 49 9.08 -5.30 6.90
C PHE A 49 9.63 -4.80 5.55
N ASN A 50 10.66 -3.93 5.53
CA ASN A 50 11.36 -3.55 4.29
C ASN A 50 12.02 -4.72 3.55
N ARG A 51 12.22 -5.85 4.24
CA ARG A 51 12.77 -7.11 3.72
C ARG A 51 11.79 -8.28 3.79
N GLN A 52 10.55 -8.05 4.26
CA GLN A 52 9.55 -9.10 4.52
C GLN A 52 8.19 -8.73 3.90
N LEU A 53 8.22 -8.20 2.66
CA LEU A 53 7.02 -7.81 1.93
C LEU A 53 6.07 -8.99 1.65
N ASP A 54 6.58 -10.23 1.67
CA ASP A 54 5.80 -11.47 1.57
C ASP A 54 4.83 -11.66 2.74
N LYS A 55 5.08 -10.98 3.87
CA LYS A 55 4.26 -11.01 5.07
C LYS A 55 3.32 -9.82 5.20
N CYS A 56 3.22 -8.99 4.16
CA CYS A 56 2.48 -7.74 4.19
C CYS A 56 1.35 -7.71 3.17
N VAL A 57 0.27 -7.00 3.49
CA VAL A 57 -0.61 -6.42 2.47
C VAL A 57 -0.15 -5.01 2.15
N ILE A 58 -0.32 -4.57 0.90
CA ILE A 58 0.17 -3.28 0.45
C ILE A 58 -0.99 -2.57 -0.25
N TYR A 59 -1.27 -1.35 0.19
CA TYR A 59 -2.24 -0.48 -0.44
C TYR A 59 -1.55 0.78 -0.93
N LEU A 60 -1.71 1.06 -2.22
CA LEU A 60 -1.19 2.26 -2.87
C LEU A 60 -2.39 2.96 -3.52
N ASP A 61 -2.55 4.24 -3.24
CA ASP A 61 -3.54 5.09 -3.92
C ASP A 61 -2.92 5.77 -5.14
N ASP A 62 -3.76 6.36 -5.98
CA ASP A 62 -3.31 7.01 -7.22
C ASP A 62 -2.45 8.26 -6.97
N ALA A 63 -2.72 8.97 -5.86
CA ALA A 63 -2.06 10.22 -5.52
C ALA A 63 -0.58 10.04 -5.11
N HIS A 64 -0.23 8.93 -4.46
CA HIS A 64 1.06 8.80 -3.77
C HIS A 64 1.98 7.69 -4.33
N THR A 65 1.73 7.21 -5.56
CA THR A 65 2.53 6.11 -6.15
C THR A 65 3.85 6.52 -6.79
N ARG A 66 4.05 7.80 -7.14
CA ARG A 66 5.24 8.25 -7.86
C ARG A 66 6.51 8.11 -7.02
N GLY A 67 7.55 7.51 -7.61
CA GLY A 67 8.86 7.35 -6.97
C GLY A 67 8.94 6.25 -5.93
N THR A 68 7.87 5.46 -5.75
CA THR A 68 7.86 4.33 -4.81
C THR A 68 8.44 3.08 -5.45
N ASP A 69 9.63 2.65 -5.04
CA ASP A 69 10.21 1.37 -5.45
C ASP A 69 10.03 0.31 -4.35
N LEU A 70 9.02 -0.56 -4.53
CA LEU A 70 8.81 -1.72 -3.68
C LEU A 70 9.24 -2.98 -4.43
N LYS A 71 10.25 -3.67 -3.89
CA LYS A 71 10.74 -4.95 -4.43
C LYS A 71 9.81 -6.09 -4.03
N LEU A 72 8.67 -6.17 -4.73
CA LEU A 72 7.65 -7.18 -4.48
C LEU A 72 8.22 -8.60 -4.69
N PRO A 73 7.98 -9.53 -3.75
CA PRO A 73 8.40 -10.92 -3.89
C PRO A 73 7.81 -11.58 -5.14
N ARG A 74 8.51 -12.58 -5.69
CA ARG A 74 7.97 -13.39 -6.80
C ARG A 74 6.66 -14.05 -6.38
N GLY A 75 5.67 -14.04 -7.28
CA GLY A 75 4.34 -14.59 -7.01
C GLY A 75 3.37 -13.62 -6.34
N THR A 76 3.78 -12.37 -6.07
CA THR A 76 2.87 -11.32 -5.58
C THR A 76 1.69 -11.16 -6.54
N ARG A 77 0.48 -11.14 -5.98
CA ARG A 77 -0.76 -10.89 -6.72
C ARG A 77 -1.25 -9.50 -6.36
N ALA A 78 -1.60 -8.72 -7.37
CA ALA A 78 -2.14 -7.38 -7.21
C ALA A 78 -3.47 -7.26 -7.96
N ALA A 79 -4.30 -6.34 -7.49
CA ALA A 79 -5.47 -5.87 -8.19
C ALA A 79 -5.38 -4.35 -8.30
N VAL A 80 -5.91 -3.80 -9.39
CA VAL A 80 -5.95 -2.36 -9.64
C VAL A 80 -7.40 -1.95 -9.86
N THR A 81 -7.81 -0.87 -9.21
CA THR A 81 -9.14 -0.27 -9.45
C THR A 81 -8.95 0.86 -10.45
N LEU A 82 -9.65 0.79 -11.57
CA LEU A 82 -9.53 1.76 -12.67
C LEU A 82 -10.78 2.62 -12.78
N GLY A 83 -10.58 3.93 -12.91
CA GLY A 83 -11.64 4.85 -13.28
C GLY A 83 -12.12 4.61 -14.72
N PRO A 84 -13.35 5.04 -15.06
CA PRO A 84 -13.82 5.01 -16.44
C PRO A 84 -12.85 5.77 -17.37
N LYS A 85 -12.58 5.21 -18.55
CA LYS A 85 -11.75 5.83 -19.62
C LYS A 85 -10.26 6.02 -19.29
N VAL A 86 -9.74 5.38 -18.24
CA VAL A 86 -8.30 5.33 -18.02
C VAL A 86 -7.62 4.55 -19.16
N THR A 87 -6.67 5.18 -19.84
CA THR A 87 -5.92 4.57 -20.94
C THR A 87 -4.70 3.81 -20.42
N LYS A 88 -4.20 2.85 -21.20
CA LYS A 88 -2.94 2.14 -20.91
C LYS A 88 -1.79 3.13 -20.74
N ASP A 89 -1.69 4.14 -21.61
CA ASP A 89 -0.61 5.13 -21.55
C ASP A 89 -0.67 5.96 -20.27
N ARG A 90 -1.87 6.38 -19.82
CA ARG A 90 -2.08 7.04 -18.53
C ARG A 90 -1.60 6.17 -17.36
N LEU A 91 -1.88 4.86 -17.40
CA LEU A 91 -1.43 3.93 -16.35
C LEU A 91 0.08 3.73 -16.32
N LEU A 92 0.74 3.77 -17.47
CA LEU A 92 2.19 3.63 -17.55
C LEU A 92 2.93 4.91 -17.14
N GLN A 93 2.32 6.08 -17.31
CA GLN A 93 2.95 7.39 -17.05
C GLN A 93 2.59 8.00 -15.68
N GLY A 94 1.47 7.59 -15.08
CA GLY A 94 0.88 8.27 -13.91
C GLY A 94 0.34 9.67 -14.25
N GLU A 95 -0.45 10.25 -13.35
CA GLU A 95 -1.07 11.58 -13.53
C GLU A 95 0.01 12.68 -13.74
N HIS A 96 0.01 13.34 -14.91
CA HIS A 96 0.81 14.54 -15.20
C HIS A 96 0.32 15.77 -14.44
#